data_AF-A0AAV5YS00-F1
#
_entry.id   AF-A0AAV5YS00-F1
#
_cell.length_a   1.000
_cell.length_b   1.000
_cell.length_c   1.000
_cell.angle_alpha   90.00
_cell.angle_beta   90.00
_cell.angle_gamma   90.00
#
_symmetry.space_group_name_H-M   'P 1'
#
loop_
_entity.id
_entity.type
_entity.pdbx_description
1 polymer ?
#
loop_
_entity_poly.entity_id
_entity_poly.type
_entity_poly.pdbx_seq_one_letter_code
_entity_poly.pdbx_strand_id
1 'polypeptide(L)'
;MPDLRTPRTWLAIAWSIFQLYTAWAGLYDLLIQLPVHVAFAIALGFLTEPMPDSPEAAARLAGRRRRRWLDAIPAVLALLCAAYFVWQNERLASRMALVDDPERWDVVVGLLFTALLLEAARRHIGPALVVLALAFVAYAFVGPWLPGFLGHGG
;
A
#
# COMPACT_ATOMS: atom_id res chain seq x y z
N MET A 1 -17.74 -22.10 3.14
CA MET A 1 -17.31 -21.60 4.47
C MET A 1 -15.88 -21.12 4.37
N PRO A 2 -15.52 -19.95 4.90
CA PRO A 2 -14.13 -19.47 4.88
C PRO A 2 -13.22 -20.44 5.65
N ASP A 3 -12.08 -20.77 5.08
CA ASP A 3 -11.09 -21.63 5.73
C ASP A 3 -10.33 -20.81 6.79
N LEU A 4 -10.69 -21.03 8.06
CA LEU A 4 -10.12 -20.36 9.23
C LEU A 4 -8.64 -20.73 9.48
N ARG A 5 -8.11 -21.71 8.76
CA ARG A 5 -6.71 -22.13 8.88
C ARG A 5 -5.75 -21.26 8.07
N THR A 6 -6.27 -20.38 7.21
CA THR A 6 -5.42 -19.56 6.32
C THR A 6 -5.10 -18.19 6.93
N PRO A 7 -3.82 -17.74 6.87
CA PRO A 7 -3.39 -16.48 7.50
C PRO A 7 -4.11 -15.25 6.92
N ARG A 8 -4.49 -15.30 5.64
CA ARG A 8 -5.30 -14.27 4.98
C ARG A 8 -6.63 -13.98 5.68
N THR A 9 -7.28 -15.01 6.24
CA THR A 9 -8.60 -14.86 6.89
C THR A 9 -8.46 -14.06 8.16
N TRP A 10 -7.45 -14.38 8.98
CA TRP A 10 -7.14 -13.63 10.19
C TRP A 10 -6.75 -12.18 9.90
N LEU A 11 -5.97 -11.96 8.84
CA LEU A 11 -5.58 -10.62 8.40
C LEU A 11 -6.81 -9.79 7.96
N ALA A 12 -7.76 -10.40 7.25
CA ALA A 12 -9.00 -9.75 6.81
C ALA A 12 -9.93 -9.43 8.00
N ILE A 13 -10.02 -10.34 8.97
CA ILE A 13 -10.76 -10.11 10.22
C ILE A 13 -10.13 -8.95 10.99
N ALA A 14 -8.80 -8.95 11.16
CA ALA A 14 -8.09 -7.87 11.85
C ALA A 14 -8.30 -6.52 11.16
N TRP A 15 -8.21 -6.46 9.83
CA TRP A 15 -8.46 -5.22 9.09
C TRP A 15 -9.91 -4.73 9.24
N SER A 16 -10.88 -5.64 9.16
CA SER A 16 -12.30 -5.31 9.35
C SER A 16 -12.56 -4.75 10.75
N ILE A 17 -11.99 -5.37 11.80
CA ILE A 17 -12.09 -4.89 13.17
C ILE A 17 -11.46 -3.51 13.29
N PHE A 18 -10.26 -3.30 12.73
CA PHE A 18 -9.59 -2.00 12.74
C PHE A 18 -10.46 -0.92 12.10
N GLN A 19 -11.03 -1.17 10.92
CA GLN A 19 -11.91 -0.21 10.23
C GLN A 19 -13.18 0.10 11.04
N LEU A 20 -13.85 -0.92 11.58
CA LEU A 20 -15.03 -0.75 12.42
C LEU A 20 -14.72 0.04 13.69
N TYR A 21 -13.57 -0.23 14.31
CA TYR A 21 -13.09 0.52 15.46
C TYR A 21 -12.86 1.99 15.09
N THR A 22 -12.15 2.29 14.01
CA THR A 22 -11.92 3.68 13.57
C THR A 22 -13.22 4.41 13.19
N ALA A 23 -14.20 3.69 12.64
CA ALA A 23 -15.51 4.26 12.32
C ALA A 23 -16.31 4.62 13.58
N TRP A 24 -16.11 3.88 14.68
CA TRP A 24 -16.81 4.09 15.95
C TRP A 24 -16.08 5.04 16.90
N ALA A 25 -14.77 4.86 17.10
CA ALA A 25 -13.94 5.60 18.05
C ALA A 25 -13.38 6.92 17.50
N GLY A 26 -13.46 7.12 16.18
CA GLY A 26 -12.86 8.26 15.49
C GLY A 26 -11.53 7.92 14.83
N LEU A 27 -11.04 8.87 14.03
CA LEU A 27 -9.79 8.73 13.28
C LEU A 27 -8.58 8.87 14.21
N TYR A 28 -7.59 8.02 14.01
CA TYR A 28 -6.26 8.25 14.57
C TYR A 28 -5.57 9.40 13.82
N ASP A 29 -4.37 9.77 14.29
CA ASP A 29 -3.46 10.57 13.47
C ASP A 29 -3.36 9.95 12.06
N LEU A 30 -3.43 10.80 11.04
CA LEU A 30 -3.40 10.39 9.64
C LEU A 30 -2.12 9.60 9.31
N LEU A 31 -1.02 9.93 9.97
CA LEU A 31 0.28 9.25 9.82
C LEU A 31 0.30 7.84 10.44
N ILE A 32 -0.68 7.49 11.27
CA ILE A 32 -0.90 6.12 11.77
C ILE A 32 -1.95 5.43 10.91
N GLN A 33 -3.09 6.09 10.70
CA GLN A 33 -4.26 5.44 10.11
C GLN A 33 -4.03 5.03 8.66
N LEU A 34 -3.44 5.91 7.86
CA LEU A 34 -3.26 5.67 6.43
C LEU A 34 -2.27 4.53 6.18
N PRO A 35 -1.05 4.51 6.76
CA PRO A 35 -0.11 3.40 6.54
C PRO A 35 -0.65 2.06 7.02
N VAL A 36 -1.35 2.03 8.15
CA VAL A 36 -1.96 0.79 8.66
C VAL A 36 -3.01 0.26 7.70
N HIS A 37 -3.95 1.11 7.26
CA HIS A 37 -4.97 0.71 6.28
C HIS A 37 -4.34 0.20 4.98
N VAL A 38 -3.39 0.94 4.41
CA VAL A 38 -2.74 0.61 3.15
C VAL A 38 -1.92 -0.68 3.29
N ALA A 39 -1.24 -0.91 4.41
CA ALA A 39 -0.47 -2.14 4.62
C ALA A 39 -1.37 -3.37 4.70
N PHE A 40 -2.55 -3.28 5.34
CA PHE A 40 -3.54 -4.35 5.31
C PHE A 40 -4.02 -4.62 3.88
N ALA A 41 -4.32 -3.57 3.11
CA ALA A 41 -4.73 -3.71 1.71
C ALA A 41 -3.65 -4.39 0.85
N ILE A 42 -2.39 -3.98 0.98
CA ILE A 42 -1.25 -4.57 0.26
C ILE A 42 -1.05 -6.02 0.67
N ALA A 43 -1.00 -6.29 1.98
CA ALA A 43 -0.75 -7.62 2.50
C ALA A 43 -1.85 -8.61 2.11
N LEU A 44 -3.12 -8.19 2.19
CA LEU A 44 -4.22 -8.99 1.66
C LEU A 44 -4.12 -9.16 0.16
N GLY A 45 -3.84 -8.09 -0.60
CA GLY A 45 -3.66 -8.17 -2.05
C GLY A 45 -2.66 -9.26 -2.44
N PHE A 46 -1.47 -9.28 -1.84
CA PHE A 46 -0.49 -10.33 -2.15
C PHE A 46 -0.96 -11.74 -1.73
N LEU A 47 -1.63 -11.87 -0.59
CA LEU A 47 -2.13 -13.15 -0.09
C LEU A 47 -3.42 -13.63 -0.79
N THR A 48 -4.08 -12.75 -1.55
CA THR A 48 -5.26 -13.07 -2.34
C THR A 48 -4.92 -13.27 -3.82
N GLU A 49 -5.74 -14.09 -4.46
CA GLU A 49 -5.66 -14.31 -5.89
C GLU A 49 -6.52 -13.24 -6.60
N PRO A 50 -6.02 -12.64 -7.70
CA PRO A 50 -6.83 -11.74 -8.50
C PRO A 50 -8.06 -12.50 -9.02
N MET A 51 -9.21 -11.82 -9.02
CA MET A 51 -10.45 -12.38 -9.55
C MET A 51 -10.23 -12.69 -11.03
N PRO A 52 -10.40 -13.94 -11.49
CA PRO A 52 -10.13 -14.28 -12.88
C PRO A 52 -11.25 -13.72 -13.78
N ASP A 53 -10.88 -12.83 -14.70
CA ASP A 53 -11.83 -12.22 -15.66
C ASP A 53 -12.24 -13.16 -16.80
N SER A 54 -11.60 -14.34 -16.92
CA SER A 54 -11.93 -15.36 -17.92
C SER A 54 -11.64 -16.78 -17.42
N PRO A 55 -12.29 -17.82 -18.00
CA PRO A 55 -12.01 -19.23 -17.69
C PRO A 55 -10.53 -19.61 -17.89
N GLU A 56 -9.88 -19.02 -18.90
CA GLU A 56 -8.45 -19.21 -19.16
C GLU A 56 -7.56 -18.57 -18.08
N ALA A 57 -7.95 -17.40 -17.56
CA ALA A 57 -7.28 -16.76 -16.44
C ALA A 57 -7.40 -17.60 -15.16
N ALA A 58 -8.57 -18.22 -14.93
CA ALA A 58 -8.79 -19.14 -13.81
C ALA A 58 -7.87 -20.38 -13.90
N ALA A 59 -7.72 -20.97 -15.09
CA ALA A 59 -6.81 -22.10 -15.31
C ALA A 59 -5.33 -21.72 -15.10
N ARG A 60 -4.91 -20.52 -15.54
CA ARG A 60 -3.56 -19.98 -15.29
C ARG A 60 -3.30 -19.72 -13.80
N LEU A 61 -4.30 -19.25 -13.06
CA LEU A 61 -4.21 -19.05 -11.61
C LEU A 61 -4.04 -20.38 -10.86
N ALA A 62 -4.79 -21.41 -11.25
CA ALA A 62 -4.70 -22.74 -10.65
C ALA A 62 -3.27 -23.33 -10.76
N GLY A 63 -2.56 -23.08 -11.87
CA GLY A 63 -1.16 -23.48 -12.05
C GLY A 63 -0.14 -22.68 -11.22
N ARG A 64 -0.48 -21.47 -10.75
CA ARG A 64 0.41 -20.60 -9.97
C ARG A 64 0.46 -20.93 -8.47
N ARG A 65 -0.31 -21.92 -8.01
CA ARG A 65 -0.43 -22.33 -6.59
C ARG A 65 0.92 -22.57 -5.89
N ARG A 66 1.97 -22.93 -6.64
CA ARG A 66 3.33 -23.21 -6.15
C ARG A 66 4.15 -21.95 -5.79
N ARG A 67 3.78 -20.75 -6.25
CA ARG A 67 4.49 -19.48 -5.92
C ARG A 67 3.91 -18.73 -4.71
N ARG A 68 2.85 -19.24 -4.07
CA ARG A 68 2.11 -18.56 -2.99
C ARG A 68 2.95 -18.16 -1.76
N TRP A 69 4.11 -18.79 -1.53
CA TRP A 69 4.98 -18.49 -0.40
C TRP A 69 5.87 -17.28 -0.67
N LEU A 70 6.16 -17.00 -1.95
CA LEU A 70 6.84 -15.77 -2.36
C LEU A 70 5.94 -14.54 -2.19
N ASP A 71 4.61 -14.73 -2.18
CA ASP A 71 3.64 -13.67 -1.94
C ASP A 71 3.56 -13.28 -0.45
N ALA A 72 4.02 -14.12 0.47
CA ALA A 72 4.03 -13.80 1.90
C ALA A 72 5.10 -12.76 2.26
N ILE A 73 6.24 -12.76 1.55
CA ILE A 73 7.34 -11.81 1.77
C ILE A 73 6.89 -10.36 1.58
N PRO A 74 6.33 -9.94 0.43
CA PRO A 74 5.88 -8.56 0.24
C PRO A 74 4.74 -8.17 1.19
N ALA A 75 3.90 -9.13 1.60
CA ALA A 75 2.87 -8.89 2.60
C ALA A 75 3.48 -8.53 3.97
N VAL A 76 4.47 -9.29 4.42
CA VAL A 76 5.19 -9.00 5.68
C VAL A 76 5.95 -7.67 5.58
N LEU A 77 6.64 -7.42 4.45
CA LEU A 77 7.35 -6.16 4.25
C LEU A 77 6.41 -4.94 4.30
N ALA A 78 5.20 -5.04 3.74
CA ALA A 78 4.22 -3.96 3.82
C ALA A 78 3.79 -3.68 5.27
N LEU A 79 3.55 -4.73 6.07
CA LEU A 79 3.25 -4.59 7.50
C LEU A 79 4.41 -3.97 8.28
N LEU A 80 5.65 -4.35 7.98
CA LEU A 80 6.85 -3.77 8.60
C LEU A 80 7.02 -2.28 8.24
N CYS A 81 6.70 -1.89 7.00
CA CYS A 81 6.71 -0.48 6.60
C CYS A 81 5.68 0.33 7.40
N ALA A 82 4.45 -0.17 7.55
CA ALA A 82 3.46 0.50 8.39
C ALA A 82 3.89 0.55 9.86
N ALA A 83 4.48 -0.53 10.40
CA ALA A 83 4.99 -0.54 11.76
C ALA A 83 6.07 0.54 11.98
N TYR A 84 6.93 0.80 10.99
CA TYR A 84 7.89 1.90 11.03
C TYR A 84 7.20 3.27 11.11
N PHE A 85 6.19 3.53 10.27
CA PHE A 85 5.45 4.79 10.31
C PHE A 85 4.75 5.01 11.66
N VAL A 86 4.14 3.95 12.22
CA VAL A 86 3.50 4.00 13.53
C VAL A 86 4.53 4.26 14.64
N TRP A 87 5.67 3.57 14.61
CA TRP A 87 6.73 3.75 15.60
C TRP A 87 7.33 5.16 15.57
N GLN A 88 7.54 5.71 14.36
CA GLN A 88 8.13 7.03 14.18
C GLN A 88 7.10 8.15 14.10
N ASN A 89 5.83 7.88 14.42
CA ASN A 89 4.73 8.83 14.25
C ASN A 89 5.00 10.17 14.93
N GLU A 90 5.48 10.18 16.18
CA GLU A 90 5.73 11.43 16.92
C GLU A 90 6.78 12.31 16.21
N ARG A 91 7.86 11.69 15.70
CA ARG A 91 8.90 12.39 14.95
C ARG A 91 8.39 12.87 13.59
N LEU A 92 7.62 12.03 12.89
CA LEU A 92 7.07 12.38 11.58
C LEU A 92 6.01 13.48 11.67
N ALA A 93 5.20 13.48 12.73
CA ALA A 93 4.14 14.46 12.96
C ALA A 93 4.69 15.81 13.44
N SER A 94 5.81 15.81 14.18
CA SER A 94 6.47 17.04 14.64
C SER A 94 7.42 17.67 13.62
N ARG A 95 7.68 16.97 12.51
CA ARG A 95 8.58 17.44 11.45
C ARG A 95 7.94 18.56 10.63
N MET A 96 8.67 19.65 10.40
CA MET A 96 8.26 20.68 9.46
C MET A 96 8.67 20.32 8.03
N ALA A 97 7.68 20.13 7.16
CA ALA A 97 7.89 19.95 5.74
C ALA A 97 8.69 21.13 5.17
N LEU A 98 9.67 20.84 4.30
CA LEU A 98 10.57 21.80 3.62
C LEU A 98 11.55 22.56 4.54
N VAL A 99 11.57 22.27 5.85
CA VAL A 99 12.55 22.83 6.80
C VAL A 99 13.47 21.74 7.32
N ASP A 100 12.88 20.64 7.78
CA ASP A 100 13.62 19.50 8.30
C ASP A 100 13.81 18.45 7.20
N ASP A 101 15.06 18.03 6.97
CA ASP A 101 15.33 16.93 6.04
C ASP A 101 14.76 15.60 6.57
N PRO A 102 14.17 14.76 5.70
CA PRO A 102 13.69 13.45 6.11
C PRO A 102 14.87 12.54 6.46
N GLU A 103 14.69 11.63 7.42
CA GLU A 103 15.70 10.62 7.70
C GLU A 103 15.85 9.70 6.49
N ARG A 104 17.07 9.20 6.23
CA ARG A 104 17.32 8.25 5.14
C ARG A 104 16.37 7.05 5.19
N TRP A 105 16.04 6.57 6.39
CA TRP A 105 15.10 5.47 6.57
C TRP A 105 13.65 5.83 6.22
N ASP A 106 13.22 7.07 6.43
CA ASP A 106 11.88 7.53 6.03
C ASP A 106 11.71 7.43 4.51
N VAL A 107 12.75 7.83 3.77
CA VAL A 107 12.77 7.76 2.30
C VAL A 107 12.81 6.31 1.82
N VAL A 108 13.66 5.47 2.40
CA VAL A 108 13.78 4.05 2.00
C VAL A 108 12.48 3.30 2.26
N VAL A 109 11.90 3.46 3.44
CA VAL A 109 10.63 2.79 3.82
C VAL A 109 9.48 3.32 2.97
N GLY A 110 9.40 4.64 2.75
CA GLY A 110 8.39 5.25 1.89
C GLY A 110 8.45 4.72 0.46
N LEU A 111 9.63 4.72 -0.16
CA LEU A 111 9.82 4.18 -1.51
C LEU A 111 9.46 2.70 -1.60
N LEU A 112 9.91 1.90 -0.63
CA LEU A 112 9.56 0.47 -0.58
C LEU A 112 8.04 0.28 -0.46
N PHE A 113 7.39 1.02 0.43
CA PHE A 113 5.96 0.92 0.66
C PHE A 113 5.16 1.33 -0.59
N THR A 114 5.54 2.41 -1.25
CA THR A 114 4.95 2.84 -2.53
C THR A 114 5.17 1.78 -3.63
N ALA A 115 6.37 1.20 -3.74
CA ALA A 115 6.64 0.16 -4.73
C ALA A 115 5.77 -1.09 -4.50
N LEU A 116 5.63 -1.51 -3.24
CA LEU A 116 4.75 -2.63 -2.85
C LEU A 116 3.28 -2.31 -3.17
N LEU A 117 2.83 -1.07 -2.93
CA LEU A 117 1.49 -0.61 -3.26
C LEU A 117 1.21 -0.69 -4.77
N LEU A 118 2.13 -0.14 -5.58
CA LEU A 118 1.99 -0.13 -7.03
C LEU A 118 1.98 -1.57 -7.59
N GLU A 119 2.82 -2.46 -7.08
CA GLU A 119 2.83 -3.86 -7.49
C GLU A 119 1.53 -4.59 -7.09
N ALA A 120 1.03 -4.36 -5.87
CA ALA A 120 -0.26 -4.91 -5.43
C ALA A 120 -1.41 -4.42 -6.31
N ALA A 121 -1.43 -3.13 -6.65
CA ALA A 121 -2.41 -2.52 -7.55
C ALA A 121 -2.29 -3.09 -8.98
N ARG A 122 -1.07 -3.24 -9.50
CA ARG A 122 -0.81 -3.86 -10.82
C ARG A 122 -1.41 -5.24 -10.93
N ARG A 123 -1.29 -6.03 -9.85
CA ARG A 123 -1.76 -7.42 -9.79
C ARG A 123 -3.29 -7.55 -9.76
N HIS A 124 -4.01 -6.58 -9.18
CA HIS A 124 -5.47 -6.68 -8.96
C HIS A 124 -6.32 -5.83 -9.89
N ILE A 125 -5.84 -4.63 -10.23
CA ILE A 125 -6.59 -3.66 -11.04
C ILE A 125 -6.03 -3.59 -12.46
N GLY A 126 -4.73 -3.90 -12.62
CA GLY A 126 -4.05 -3.90 -13.90
C GLY A 126 -3.06 -2.74 -14.07
N PRO A 127 -2.31 -2.73 -15.17
CA PRO A 127 -1.21 -1.79 -15.38
C PRO A 127 -1.67 -0.34 -15.58
N ALA A 128 -2.90 -0.11 -16.05
CA ALA A 128 -3.42 1.22 -16.35
C ALA A 128 -3.38 2.15 -15.13
N LEU A 129 -3.82 1.67 -13.96
CA LEU A 129 -3.80 2.47 -12.72
C LEU A 129 -2.38 2.79 -12.27
N VAL A 130 -1.43 1.87 -12.46
CA VAL A 130 -0.03 2.08 -12.08
C VAL A 130 0.63 3.12 -12.98
N VAL A 131 0.40 3.06 -14.30
CA VAL A 131 0.89 4.06 -15.23
C VAL A 131 0.33 5.44 -14.87
N LEU A 132 -0.97 5.52 -14.57
CA LEU A 132 -1.60 6.76 -14.14
C LEU A 132 -0.99 7.31 -12.84
N ALA A 133 -0.80 6.46 -11.84
CA ALA A 133 -0.16 6.86 -10.58
C ALA A 133 1.27 7.38 -10.80
N LEU A 134 2.07 6.69 -11.61
CA LEU A 134 3.43 7.13 -11.96
C LEU A 134 3.43 8.45 -12.75
N ALA A 135 2.45 8.66 -13.62
CA ALA A 135 2.29 9.93 -14.34
C ALA A 135 2.02 11.09 -13.38
N PHE A 136 1.18 10.90 -12.35
CA PHE A 136 0.95 11.91 -11.31
C PHE A 136 2.17 12.16 -10.43
N VAL A 137 2.92 11.11 -10.09
CA VAL A 137 4.20 11.26 -9.37
C VAL A 137 5.17 12.08 -10.21
N ALA A 138 5.32 11.77 -11.50
CA ALA A 138 6.17 12.54 -12.40
C ALA A 138 5.70 14.00 -12.54
N TYR A 139 4.38 14.22 -12.65
CA TYR A 139 3.79 15.55 -12.69
C TYR A 139 4.13 16.36 -11.43
N ALA A 140 4.09 15.76 -10.24
CA ALA A 140 4.43 16.44 -9.00
C ALA A 140 5.88 16.99 -9.01
N PHE A 141 6.82 16.27 -9.62
CA PHE A 141 8.19 16.74 -9.76
C PHE A 141 8.38 17.74 -10.91
N VAL A 142 7.63 17.59 -12.00
CA VAL A 142 7.78 18.41 -13.21
C VAL A 142 6.98 19.72 -13.13
N GLY A 143 6.02 19.82 -12.20
CA GLY A 143 5.15 20.96 -11.95
C GLY A 143 5.85 22.33 -11.98
N PRO A 144 6.99 22.53 -11.32
CA PRO A 144 7.69 23.83 -11.31
C PRO A 144 8.20 24.29 -12.68
N TRP A 145 8.42 23.38 -13.63
CA TRP A 145 8.90 23.70 -14.98
C TRP A 145 7.79 23.80 -16.02
N LEU A 146 6.53 23.55 -15.65
CA LEU A 146 5.41 23.59 -16.59
C LEU A 146 4.87 25.03 -16.74
N PRO A 147 4.61 25.48 -17.99
CA PRO A 147 4.10 26.82 -18.24
C PRO A 147 2.58 26.92 -18.00
N GLY A 148 2.12 28.12 -17.63
CA GLY A 148 0.70 28.45 -17.54
C GLY A 148 -0.01 27.79 -16.35
N PHE A 149 -1.27 27.41 -16.53
CA PHE A 149 -2.11 26.84 -15.45
C PHE A 149 -1.67 25.44 -14.98
N LEU A 150 -0.80 24.78 -15.74
CA LEU A 150 -0.25 23.45 -15.41
C LEU A 150 0.94 23.53 -14.46
N GLY A 151 1.48 24.73 -14.21
CA GLY A 151 2.60 24.93 -13.28
C GLY A 151 2.14 24.99 -11.82
N HIS A 152 2.87 24.32 -10.93
CA HIS A 152 2.74 24.45 -9.48
C HIS A 152 4.11 24.40 -8.81
N GLY A 153 4.22 24.89 -7.57
CA GLY A 153 5.50 25.04 -6.86
C GLY A 153 6.20 23.74 -6.42
N GLY A 154 5.69 22.58 -6.85
CA GLY A 154 5.98 21.29 -6.22
C GLY A 154 4.92 20.94 -5.19
#